data_AF-A0A924DFP1-F1
#
_entry.id   AF-A0A924DFP1-F1
#
_cell.length_a   1.000
_cell.length_b   1.000
_cell.length_c   1.000
_cell.angle_alpha   90.00
_cell.angle_beta   90.00
_cell.angle_gamma   90.00
#
_symmetry.space_group_name_H-M   'P 1'
#
loop_
_entity.id
_entity.type
_entity.pdbx_description
1 polymer ?
#
loop_
_entity_poly.entity_id
_entity_poly.type
_entity_poly.pdbx_seq_one_letter_code
_entity_poly.pdbx_strand_id
1 'polypeptide(L)'
;MLWEDVRYRQWTNAFKAGSYAVSYWEEPSKILFFSPSGEDQFSKIAPKHPPEIMSLKHIGIVNNGKDQPADNKTKNWSGAMETYLLSETNSITELKVTVDIVSKYEQYFLIKNSKSPG
;
A
#
# COMPACT_ATOMS: atom_id res chain seq x y z
N MET A 1 -7.55 -3.06 -15.45
CA MET A 1 -7.56 -3.67 -14.10
C MET A 1 -7.01 -2.67 -13.07
N LEU A 2 -7.55 -2.58 -11.84
CA LEU A 2 -7.20 -1.51 -10.85
C LEU A 2 -5.68 -1.36 -10.59
N TRP A 3 -4.94 -2.47 -10.70
CA TRP A 3 -3.52 -2.58 -10.38
C TRP A 3 -2.57 -2.23 -11.54
N GLU A 4 -3.09 -2.02 -12.75
CA GLU A 4 -2.27 -1.55 -13.87
C GLU A 4 -1.66 -0.19 -13.55
N ASP A 5 -0.38 0.03 -13.88
CA ASP A 5 0.41 1.20 -13.47
C ASP A 5 -0.33 2.54 -13.64
N VAL A 6 -0.95 2.77 -14.80
CA VAL A 6 -1.72 4.00 -15.07
C VAL A 6 -2.88 4.18 -14.07
N ARG A 7 -3.64 3.12 -13.80
CA ARG A 7 -4.79 3.17 -12.88
C ARG A 7 -4.34 3.22 -11.43
N TYR A 8 -3.28 2.48 -11.08
CA TYR A 8 -2.66 2.52 -9.76
C TYR A 8 -2.25 3.95 -9.40
N ARG A 9 -1.47 4.60 -10.27
CA ARG A 9 -1.05 6.00 -10.09
C ARG A 9 -2.23 6.96 -9.97
N GLN A 10 -3.32 6.73 -10.71
CA GLN A 10 -4.51 7.60 -10.66
C GLN A 10 -5.17 7.57 -9.28
N TRP A 11 -5.47 6.38 -8.73
CA TRP A 11 -6.18 6.29 -7.46
C TRP A 11 -5.26 6.55 -6.26
N THR A 12 -3.98 6.18 -6.32
CA THR A 12 -3.03 6.46 -5.22
C THR A 12 -2.66 7.94 -5.11
N ASN A 13 -2.89 8.73 -6.16
CA ASN A 13 -2.60 10.16 -6.17
C ASN A 13 -3.32 10.92 -5.04
N ALA A 14 -4.49 10.44 -4.60
CA ALA A 14 -5.22 11.02 -3.47
C ALA A 14 -4.48 10.87 -2.13
N PHE A 15 -3.62 9.86 -2.00
CA PHE A 15 -2.91 9.53 -0.76
C PHE A 15 -1.44 9.96 -0.81
N LYS A 16 -0.75 9.70 -1.92
CA LYS A 16 0.68 9.96 -2.11
C LYS A 16 0.96 10.30 -3.58
N ALA A 17 0.77 11.56 -3.92
CA ALA A 17 0.93 12.06 -5.29
C ALA A 17 2.32 11.75 -5.87
N GLY A 18 2.35 11.31 -7.13
CA GLY A 18 3.57 10.92 -7.83
C GLY A 18 4.19 9.58 -7.39
N SER A 19 3.56 8.86 -6.45
CA SER A 19 4.00 7.49 -6.12
C SER A 19 3.69 6.51 -7.25
N TYR A 20 4.50 5.46 -7.35
CA TYR A 20 4.28 4.36 -8.29
C TYR A 20 4.81 3.04 -7.78
N ALA A 21 4.34 1.96 -8.39
CA ALA A 21 4.72 0.61 -8.02
C ALA A 21 5.35 -0.12 -9.21
N VAL A 22 6.36 -0.95 -8.93
CA VAL A 22 6.97 -1.87 -9.90
C VAL A 22 6.75 -3.30 -9.39
N SER A 23 5.97 -4.09 -10.13
CA SER A 23 5.64 -5.46 -9.78
C SER A 23 5.11 -6.25 -10.97
N TYR A 24 5.20 -7.58 -10.88
CA TYR A 24 4.44 -8.50 -11.71
C TYR A 24 2.97 -8.63 -11.26
N TRP A 25 2.63 -8.09 -10.09
CA TRP A 25 1.28 -8.15 -9.50
C TRP A 25 0.78 -9.59 -9.28
N GLU A 26 1.68 -10.54 -9.04
CA GLU A 26 1.36 -11.95 -8.79
C GLU A 26 1.62 -12.34 -7.33
N GLU A 27 0.91 -13.36 -6.84
CA GLU A 27 1.24 -13.99 -5.57
C GLU A 27 2.04 -15.29 -5.81
N PRO A 28 3.12 -15.55 -5.07
CA PRO A 28 3.86 -14.63 -4.22
C PRO A 28 4.91 -13.86 -5.04
N SER A 29 4.78 -12.55 -5.17
CA SER A 29 5.82 -11.74 -5.81
C SER A 29 6.18 -10.49 -4.99
N LYS A 30 7.36 -9.95 -5.29
CA LYS A 30 7.83 -8.70 -4.72
C LYS A 30 7.17 -7.53 -5.45
N ILE A 31 6.87 -6.49 -4.68
CA ILE A 31 6.46 -5.19 -5.19
C ILE A 31 7.38 -4.12 -4.60
N LEU A 32 7.81 -3.19 -5.45
CA LEU A 32 8.57 -2.01 -5.06
C LEU A 32 7.66 -0.80 -5.13
N PHE A 33 7.67 0.02 -4.09
CA PHE A 33 6.97 1.30 -4.05
C PHE A 33 8.00 2.41 -4.05
N PHE A 34 7.79 3.36 -4.96
CA PHE A 34 8.63 4.53 -5.12
C PHE A 34 7.83 5.79 -4.84
N SER A 35 8.46 6.77 -4.20
CA SER A 35 7.82 8.06 -3.94
C SER A 35 8.76 9.24 -4.22
N PRO A 36 8.21 10.41 -4.61
CA PRO A 36 9.04 11.60 -4.85
C PRO A 36 9.84 12.06 -3.62
N SER A 37 9.43 11.67 -2.41
CA SER A 37 10.13 11.97 -1.16
C SER A 37 11.30 11.02 -0.86
N GLY A 38 11.54 9.99 -1.68
CA GLY A 38 12.60 9.00 -1.46
C GLY A 38 12.29 7.99 -0.35
N GLU A 39 11.03 7.92 0.09
CA GLU A 39 10.55 6.92 1.05
C GLU A 39 10.20 5.62 0.32
N ASP A 40 11.20 5.03 -0.33
CA ASP A 40 11.03 3.85 -1.17
C ASP A 40 11.03 2.58 -0.31
N GLN A 41 10.10 1.68 -0.59
CA GLN A 41 9.91 0.47 0.21
C GLN A 41 9.61 -0.73 -0.66
N PHE A 42 9.75 -1.93 -0.10
CA PHE A 42 9.36 -3.17 -0.75
C PHE A 42 8.47 -4.02 0.14
N SER A 43 7.55 -4.70 -0.53
CA SER A 43 6.54 -5.55 0.10
C SER A 43 6.43 -6.85 -0.68
N LYS A 44 5.75 -7.83 -0.09
CA LYS A 44 5.37 -9.08 -0.73
C LYS A 44 3.86 -9.10 -0.93
N ILE A 45 3.41 -9.48 -2.12
CA ILE A 45 1.99 -9.73 -2.38
C ILE A 45 1.63 -11.08 -1.74
N ALA A 46 0.68 -11.07 -0.79
CA ALA A 46 0.06 -12.25 -0.19
C ALA A 46 -1.03 -11.85 0.83
N PRO A 47 -2.26 -12.42 0.82
CA PRO A 47 -2.96 -13.14 -0.27
C PRO A 47 -3.52 -12.24 -1.39
N LYS A 48 -3.75 -12.80 -2.60
CA LYS A 48 -4.36 -12.14 -3.77
C LYS A 48 -5.51 -12.98 -4.35
N HIS A 49 -6.72 -12.44 -4.38
CA HIS A 49 -7.89 -13.03 -5.04
C HIS A 49 -8.49 -12.03 -6.05
N PRO A 50 -8.08 -12.07 -7.32
CA PRO A 50 -8.59 -11.12 -8.31
C PRO A 50 -10.10 -11.30 -8.58
N PRO A 51 -10.85 -10.21 -8.80
CA PRO A 51 -10.45 -8.80 -8.67
C PRO A 51 -10.59 -8.24 -7.24
N GLU A 52 -11.09 -9.04 -6.30
CA GLU A 52 -11.64 -8.64 -5.01
C GLU A 52 -10.58 -8.31 -3.96
N ILE A 53 -9.52 -9.11 -3.81
CA ILE A 53 -8.56 -9.00 -2.70
C ILE A 53 -7.14 -8.84 -3.23
N MET A 54 -6.43 -7.87 -2.66
CA MET A 54 -4.98 -7.74 -2.76
C MET A 54 -4.42 -7.40 -1.39
N SER A 55 -3.58 -8.26 -0.84
CA SER A 55 -2.87 -7.99 0.41
C SER A 55 -1.37 -7.86 0.16
N LEU A 56 -0.77 -6.91 0.87
CA LEU A 56 0.64 -6.58 0.84
C LEU A 56 1.19 -6.76 2.24
N LYS A 57 2.30 -7.49 2.35
CA LYS A 57 3.12 -7.55 3.56
C LYS A 57 4.33 -6.66 3.40
N HIS A 58 4.37 -5.55 4.13
CA HIS A 58 5.48 -4.59 4.09
C HIS A 58 6.73 -5.20 4.73
N ILE A 59 7.88 -5.18 4.04
CA ILE A 59 9.09 -5.87 4.50
C ILE A 59 10.19 -4.89 4.89
N GLY A 60 10.56 -3.95 4.01
CA GLY A 60 11.72 -3.12 4.25
C GLY A 60 11.88 -1.95 3.28
N ILE A 61 12.96 -1.21 3.47
CA ILE A 61 13.30 -0.02 2.68
C ILE A 61 14.15 -0.42 1.47
N VAL A 62 13.95 0.30 0.37
CA VAL A 62 14.82 0.28 -0.79
C VAL A 62 15.59 1.60 -0.82
N ASN A 63 16.89 1.53 -1.08
CA ASN A 63 17.70 2.73 -1.34
C ASN A 63 18.59 2.48 -2.55
N ASN A 64 18.55 3.39 -3.53
CA ASN A 64 19.26 3.25 -4.81
C ASN A 64 19.00 1.89 -5.49
N GLY A 65 17.75 1.43 -5.46
CA GLY A 65 17.33 0.16 -6.06
C GLY A 65 17.81 -1.10 -5.31
N LYS A 66 18.39 -0.97 -4.11
CA LYS A 66 18.85 -2.08 -3.28
C LYS A 66 18.08 -2.17 -1.98
N ASP A 67 17.68 -3.38 -1.61
CA ASP A 67 17.06 -3.68 -0.32
C ASP A 67 18.05 -3.35 0.80
N GLN A 68 17.57 -2.63 1.79
CA GLN A 68 18.37 -2.27 2.95
C GLN A 68 18.21 -3.31 4.07
N PRO A 69 19.27 -3.59 4.83
CA PRO A 69 19.15 -4.36 6.06
C PRO A 69 18.14 -3.72 7.02
N ALA A 70 17.39 -4.55 7.74
CA ALA A 70 16.40 -4.05 8.69
C ALA A 70 17.07 -3.31 9.86
N ASP A 71 16.80 -2.02 9.97
CA ASP A 71 17.19 -1.19 11.11
C ASP A 71 16.09 -1.15 12.20
N ASN A 72 16.34 -0.44 13.30
CA ASN A 72 15.38 -0.34 14.40
C ASN A 72 14.04 0.30 13.95
N LYS A 73 14.07 1.21 12.97
CA LYS A 73 12.85 1.85 12.45
C LYS A 73 12.03 0.88 11.61
N THR A 74 12.69 0.16 10.71
CA THR A 74 12.12 -0.83 9.80
C THR A 74 11.52 -2.00 10.55
N LYS A 75 12.22 -2.52 11.57
CA LYS A 75 11.71 -3.61 12.42
C LYS A 75 10.37 -3.31 13.10
N ASN A 76 10.04 -2.03 13.34
CA ASN A 76 8.78 -1.66 13.98
C ASN A 76 7.55 -1.87 13.09
N TRP A 77 7.70 -1.84 11.77
CA TRP A 77 6.59 -2.00 10.83
C TRP A 77 6.79 -3.17 9.86
N SER A 78 7.98 -3.78 9.82
CA SER A 78 8.24 -4.97 9.01
C SER A 78 7.30 -6.08 9.42
N GLY A 79 6.58 -6.61 8.44
CA GLY A 79 5.53 -7.60 8.62
C GLY A 79 4.12 -7.03 8.68
N ALA A 80 3.94 -5.71 8.74
CA ALA A 80 2.64 -5.06 8.69
C ALA A 80 1.92 -5.38 7.39
N MET A 81 0.63 -5.66 7.50
CA MET A 81 -0.24 -5.98 6.38
C MET A 81 -1.00 -4.74 5.90
N GLU A 82 -1.20 -4.65 4.60
CA GLU A 82 -2.11 -3.71 3.95
C GLU A 82 -2.98 -4.50 2.98
N THR A 83 -4.29 -4.53 3.22
CA THR A 83 -5.25 -5.30 2.43
C THR A 83 -6.25 -4.37 1.75
N TYR A 84 -6.35 -4.51 0.45
CA TYR A 84 -7.36 -3.89 -0.39
C TYR A 84 -8.47 -4.89 -0.67
N LEU A 85 -9.70 -4.47 -0.40
CA LEU A 85 -10.91 -5.19 -0.76
C LEU A 85 -11.71 -4.33 -1.74
N LEU A 86 -11.93 -4.86 -2.93
CA LEU A 86 -12.72 -4.26 -4.00
C LEU A 86 -14.12 -4.88 -4.00
N SER A 87 -15.13 -4.03 -3.87
CA SER A 87 -16.55 -4.39 -3.94
C SER A 87 -17.27 -3.54 -4.98
N GLU A 88 -18.34 -4.08 -5.56
CA GLU A 88 -19.25 -3.33 -6.43
C GLU A 88 -20.64 -3.30 -5.80
N THR A 89 -21.23 -2.12 -5.70
CA THR A 89 -22.60 -1.94 -5.18
C THR A 89 -23.28 -0.85 -5.97
N ASN A 90 -24.48 -1.12 -6.52
CA ASN A 90 -25.26 -0.16 -7.30
C ASN A 90 -24.47 0.51 -8.45
N SER A 91 -23.64 -0.27 -9.16
CA SER A 91 -22.75 0.22 -10.24
C SER A 91 -21.66 1.21 -9.79
N ILE A 92 -21.40 1.30 -8.49
CA ILE A 92 -20.30 2.06 -7.91
C ILE A 92 -19.22 1.06 -7.45
N THR A 93 -17.97 1.35 -7.80
CA THR A 93 -16.81 0.62 -7.31
C THR A 93 -16.37 1.19 -5.96
N GLU A 94 -16.34 0.36 -4.93
CA GLU A 94 -15.82 0.69 -3.60
C GLU A 94 -14.48 -0.02 -3.38
N LEU A 95 -13.49 0.73 -2.90
CA LEU A 95 -12.18 0.21 -2.52
C LEU A 95 -11.99 0.45 -1.02
N LYS A 96 -12.07 -0.63 -0.23
CA LYS A 96 -11.76 -0.60 1.19
C LYS A 96 -10.30 -0.96 1.42
N VAL A 97 -9.60 -0.15 2.21
CA VAL A 97 -8.19 -0.37 2.57
C VAL A 97 -8.09 -0.60 4.07
N THR A 98 -7.49 -1.73 4.47
CA THR A 98 -7.18 -2.07 5.87
C THR A 98 -5.66 -2.11 6.02
N VAL A 99 -5.12 -1.33 6.95
CA VAL A 99 -3.67 -1.31 7.25
C VAL A 99 -3.43 -1.70 8.70
N ASP A 100 -2.41 -2.52 8.92
CA ASP A 100 -1.87 -2.76 10.26
C ASP A 100 -1.21 -1.47 10.74
N ILE A 101 -1.71 -0.93 11.84
CA ILE A 101 -1.15 0.27 12.45
C ILE A 101 -0.16 -0.18 13.52
N VAL A 102 1.10 0.23 13.37
CA VAL A 102 2.01 0.25 14.51
C VAL A 102 1.53 1.36 15.44
N SER A 103 1.24 1.05 16.70
CA SER A 103 0.57 1.91 17.70
C SER A 103 0.99 3.40 17.70
N LYS A 104 2.24 3.71 17.35
CA LYS A 104 2.76 5.09 17.24
C LYS A 104 2.14 5.95 16.13
N TYR A 105 1.44 5.40 15.14
CA TYR A 105 0.84 6.13 14.02
C TYR A 105 -0.70 6.17 14.04
N GLU A 106 -1.33 5.56 15.05
CA GLU A 106 -2.78 5.45 15.19
C GLU A 106 -3.47 6.83 15.15
N GLN A 107 -2.87 7.82 15.82
CA GLN A 107 -3.41 9.19 15.84
C GLN A 107 -3.41 9.87 14.46
N TYR A 108 -2.44 9.59 13.58
CA TYR A 108 -2.38 10.21 12.24
C TYR A 108 -3.53 9.73 11.35
N PHE A 109 -3.90 8.45 11.45
CA PHE A 109 -4.98 7.86 10.65
C PHE A 109 -6.38 8.21 11.19
N LEU A 110 -6.55 8.30 12.51
CA LEU A 110 -7.82 8.73 13.12
C LEU A 110 -8.22 10.17 12.73
N ILE A 111 -7.24 11.07 12.54
CA ILE A 111 -7.50 12.46 12.16
C ILE A 111 -7.92 12.60 10.68
N LYS A 112 -7.46 11.72 9.79
CA LYS A 112 -7.87 11.76 8.37
C LYS A 112 -9.29 11.23 8.14
N ASN A 113 -9.76 10.30 8.96
CA ASN A 113 -11.12 9.75 8.87
C ASN A 113 -12.19 10.63 9.56
N SER A 114 -11.80 11.70 10.25
CA SER A 114 -12.74 12.59 10.97
C SER A 114 -13.14 13.85 10.20
N LYS A 115 -12.72 14.01 8.94
CA LYS A 115 -13.20 15.09 8.06
C LYS A 115 -14.10 14.55 6.94
N SER A 116 -15.33 14.20 7.30
CA SER A 116 -16.47 14.46 6.43
C SER A 116 -17.11 15.78 6.89
N PRO A 117 -17.02 16.88 6.12
CA PRO A 117 -18.03 17.91 6.23
C PRO A 117 -19.34 17.33 5.69
N GLY A 118 -20.42 17.54 6.44
CA GLY A 118 -21.78 17.31 5.93
C GLY A 118 -22.15 18.27 4.80
#